data_AF-A0A8J3GB02-F1
#
_entry.id   AF-A0A8J3GB02-F1
#
_cell.length_a   1.000
_cell.length_b   1.000
_cell.length_c   1.000
_cell.angle_alpha   90.00
_cell.angle_beta   90.00
_cell.angle_gamma   90.00
#
_symmetry.space_group_name_H-M   'P 1'
#
loop_
_entity.id
_entity.type
_entity.pdbx_description
1 polymer ?
#
loop_
_entity_poly.entity_id
_entity_poly.type
_entity_poly.pdbx_seq_one_letter_code
_entity_poly.pdbx_strand_id
1 'polypeptide(L)'
;MRTIILLLTLFNMSVFAQTVYQSQEVEQSANPTGGTMLLNQFITANLRLPIEAAAKGLNGGVYVKGIVEPDGRFTSMEVVKSVDSLCNREALRVLGLYRSWQPARKDGKPVRQEITYPVFFRSPPIPNYDPGENVLYEYFDKDQVLTGEESEYAYRRVIPVDEYGMIRADVHFQQSRRKGWQDVVTFPYEKLEMWVKVHGASGADSVRAIRATTRTDNSGGPWEEVVRQKDGKLLSLTAYPGMGKAPYLHKEYYLNGMLRKYETQVDSTLNTTIWHDTGLMNSVIETNPATGTVIHEVWGSDGLPLVAEGDGWAKLSGSSLNGLVVFEQGKVNGNRKQGRWVGQLADSTLVYEEFYENGKFINGKTVLSGKETAYESEYPIAPRYQEVLQEMYRFLAKNIRYPVEASRNNTTGKVAISYVVNEDGTFSDYRIEQSAGKSLNDEALRVIKLMSGKWLPGMHKGMAIKQRFTMPIGFNTESTVSVRTFSR
;
A
#
# COMPACT_ATOMS: atom_id res chain seq x y z
N MET A 1 -68.37 26.67 -9.12
CA MET A 1 -67.19 25.77 -9.11
C MET A 1 -66.89 25.37 -10.55
N ARG A 2 -65.76 25.82 -11.10
CA ARG A 2 -65.28 25.48 -12.45
C ARG A 2 -64.28 24.35 -12.32
N THR A 3 -64.62 23.17 -12.82
CA THR A 3 -63.73 22.00 -12.83
C THR A 3 -62.80 22.12 -14.05
N ILE A 4 -61.52 22.38 -13.80
CA ILE A 4 -60.48 22.38 -14.82
C ILE A 4 -60.06 20.92 -15.05
N ILE A 5 -60.30 20.40 -16.25
CA ILE A 5 -59.79 19.10 -16.69
C ILE A 5 -58.36 19.32 -17.19
N LEU A 6 -57.38 18.81 -16.44
CA LEU A 6 -55.97 18.82 -16.80
C LEU A 6 -55.72 17.67 -17.78
N LEU A 7 -55.52 17.99 -19.07
CA LEU A 7 -55.15 17.02 -20.10
C LEU A 7 -53.65 16.70 -19.95
N LEU A 8 -53.33 15.52 -19.40
CA LEU A 8 -51.96 14.99 -19.37
C LEU A 8 -51.60 14.44 -20.76
N THR A 9 -50.79 15.18 -21.52
CA THR A 9 -50.16 14.70 -22.75
C THR A 9 -49.02 13.74 -22.40
N LEU A 10 -49.24 12.45 -22.63
CA LEU A 10 -48.19 11.42 -22.59
C LEU A 10 -47.28 11.60 -23.83
N PHE A 11 -46.12 12.22 -23.64
CA PHE A 11 -45.02 12.17 -24.60
C PHE A 11 -44.42 10.75 -24.57
N ASN A 12 -44.79 9.89 -25.51
CA ASN A 12 -44.06 8.66 -25.80
C ASN A 12 -42.73 9.04 -26.46
N MET A 13 -41.68 9.23 -25.66
CA MET A 13 -40.31 9.22 -26.16
C MET A 13 -39.95 7.77 -26.50
N SER A 14 -40.14 7.38 -27.76
CA SER A 14 -39.50 6.19 -28.31
C SER A 14 -37.99 6.42 -28.22
N VAL A 15 -37.34 5.84 -27.21
CA VAL A 15 -35.89 5.76 -27.15
C VAL A 15 -35.47 4.87 -28.32
N PHE A 16 -35.07 5.48 -29.45
CA PHE A 16 -34.42 4.74 -30.52
C PHE A 16 -33.17 4.11 -29.94
N ALA A 17 -33.13 2.78 -29.85
CA ALA A 17 -31.93 2.06 -29.48
C ALA A 17 -30.84 2.43 -30.50
N GLN A 18 -29.79 3.11 -30.03
CA GLN A 18 -28.71 3.56 -30.89
C GLN A 18 -28.00 2.35 -31.51
N THR A 19 -27.80 2.39 -32.84
CA THR A 19 -27.15 1.34 -33.63
C THR A 19 -25.82 0.92 -33.05
N VAL A 20 -25.58 -0.39 -32.98
CA VAL A 20 -24.30 -1.00 -32.59
C VAL A 20 -23.59 -1.45 -33.85
N TYR A 21 -22.38 -0.94 -34.06
CA TYR A 21 -21.58 -1.22 -35.25
C TYR A 21 -20.59 -2.36 -35.05
N GLN A 22 -20.22 -3.02 -36.14
CA GLN A 22 -19.11 -3.96 -36.22
C GLN A 22 -17.82 -3.24 -36.67
N SER A 23 -16.65 -3.86 -36.45
CA SER A 23 -15.35 -3.23 -36.77
C SER A 23 -15.16 -2.83 -38.23
N GLN A 24 -15.91 -3.44 -39.14
CA GLN A 24 -15.85 -3.18 -40.58
C GLN A 24 -16.72 -1.99 -41.01
N GLU A 25 -17.62 -1.52 -40.13
CA GLU A 25 -18.67 -0.53 -40.43
C GLU A 25 -18.33 0.87 -39.90
N VAL A 26 -17.13 1.02 -39.34
CA VAL A 26 -16.61 2.24 -38.71
C VAL A 26 -15.28 2.63 -39.35
N GLU A 27 -15.00 3.93 -39.42
CA GLU A 27 -13.74 4.46 -39.93
C GLU A 27 -12.59 4.24 -38.94
N GLN A 28 -12.90 4.32 -37.65
CA GLN A 28 -11.96 4.06 -36.57
C GLN A 28 -12.61 3.12 -35.57
N SER A 29 -11.98 1.97 -35.33
CA SER A 29 -12.44 1.03 -34.31
C SER A 29 -12.15 1.56 -32.90
N ALA A 30 -13.00 1.15 -31.97
CA ALA A 30 -12.79 1.30 -30.54
C ALA A 30 -11.47 0.63 -30.15
N ASN A 31 -10.70 1.33 -29.33
CA ASN A 31 -9.38 0.88 -28.89
C ASN A 31 -9.16 1.33 -27.44
N PRO A 32 -8.38 0.58 -26.63
CA PRO A 32 -7.99 1.06 -25.31
C PRO A 32 -7.14 2.32 -25.42
N THR A 33 -7.41 3.30 -24.56
CA THR A 33 -6.59 4.50 -24.44
C THR A 33 -5.18 4.10 -24.03
N GLY A 34 -4.18 4.66 -24.73
CA GLY A 34 -2.77 4.27 -24.56
C GLY A 34 -2.41 2.90 -25.16
N GLY A 35 -3.35 2.24 -25.84
CA GLY A 35 -3.11 1.02 -26.59
C GLY A 35 -3.19 -0.28 -25.77
N THR A 36 -3.11 -1.40 -26.48
CA THR A 36 -3.32 -2.75 -25.94
C THR A 36 -2.29 -3.14 -24.86
N MET A 37 -1.09 -2.58 -24.91
CA MET A 37 -0.04 -2.83 -23.91
C MET A 37 -0.47 -2.39 -22.50
N LEU A 38 -0.93 -1.14 -22.36
CA LEU A 38 -1.37 -0.62 -21.05
C LEU A 38 -2.62 -1.34 -20.55
N LEU A 39 -3.56 -1.68 -21.44
CA LEU A 39 -4.71 -2.50 -21.06
C LEU A 39 -4.28 -3.88 -20.54
N ASN A 40 -3.33 -4.55 -21.20
CA ASN A 40 -2.84 -5.86 -20.74
C ASN A 40 -2.11 -5.77 -19.40
N GLN A 41 -1.35 -4.70 -19.15
CA GLN A 41 -0.73 -4.44 -17.84
C GLN A 41 -1.81 -4.21 -16.77
N PHE A 42 -2.83 -3.41 -17.08
CA PHE A 42 -3.97 -3.20 -16.20
C PHE A 42 -4.68 -4.51 -15.85
N ILE A 43 -5.00 -5.33 -16.86
CA ILE A 43 -5.63 -6.65 -16.68
C ILE A 43 -4.74 -7.49 -15.79
N THR A 44 -3.46 -7.65 -16.12
CA THR A 44 -2.51 -8.48 -15.34
C THR A 44 -2.44 -8.03 -13.88
N ALA A 45 -2.39 -6.73 -13.62
CA ALA A 45 -2.29 -6.19 -12.27
C ALA A 45 -3.59 -6.36 -11.46
N ASN A 46 -4.75 -6.31 -12.13
CA ASN A 46 -6.07 -6.42 -11.50
C ASN A 46 -6.64 -7.85 -11.48
N LEU A 47 -6.05 -8.78 -12.24
CA LEU A 47 -6.53 -10.15 -12.37
C LEU A 47 -6.37 -10.90 -11.04
N ARG A 48 -7.44 -11.56 -10.61
CA ARG A 48 -7.48 -12.44 -9.45
C ARG A 48 -7.68 -13.86 -9.95
N LEU A 49 -6.67 -14.71 -9.80
CA LEU A 49 -6.77 -16.10 -10.22
C LEU A 49 -7.67 -16.87 -9.24
N PRO A 50 -8.80 -17.44 -9.70
CA PRO A 50 -9.62 -18.29 -8.84
C PRO A 50 -8.83 -19.55 -8.48
N ILE A 51 -8.68 -19.86 -7.19
CA ILE A 51 -7.76 -20.91 -6.74
C ILE A 51 -8.17 -22.30 -7.23
N GLU A 52 -9.47 -22.61 -7.27
CA GLU A 52 -9.96 -23.90 -7.76
C GLU A 52 -9.63 -24.12 -9.24
N ALA A 53 -9.77 -23.06 -10.06
CA ALA A 53 -9.41 -23.11 -11.46
C ALA A 53 -7.88 -23.19 -11.64
N ALA A 54 -7.13 -22.43 -10.85
CA ALA A 54 -5.67 -22.43 -10.86
C ALA A 54 -5.06 -23.76 -10.38
N ALA A 55 -5.68 -24.45 -9.43
CA ALA A 55 -5.25 -25.77 -8.94
C ALA A 55 -5.25 -26.84 -10.06
N LYS A 56 -6.16 -26.72 -11.03
CA LYS A 56 -6.22 -27.59 -12.22
C LYS A 56 -5.17 -27.22 -13.26
N GLY A 57 -4.46 -26.11 -13.07
CA GLY A 57 -3.61 -25.47 -14.07
C GLY A 57 -4.45 -24.66 -15.08
N LEU A 58 -3.95 -23.49 -15.45
CA LEU A 58 -4.59 -22.59 -16.40
C LEU A 58 -3.62 -22.25 -17.52
N ASN A 59 -4.06 -22.47 -18.77
CA ASN A 59 -3.37 -22.00 -19.95
C ASN A 59 -4.40 -21.74 -21.08
N GLY A 60 -5.17 -20.67 -20.95
CA GLY A 60 -6.25 -20.38 -21.88
C GLY A 60 -6.77 -18.96 -21.78
N GLY A 61 -7.63 -18.57 -22.74
CA GLY A 61 -8.25 -17.26 -22.78
C GLY A 61 -9.77 -17.33 -22.67
N VAL A 62 -10.35 -16.50 -21.83
CA VAL A 62 -11.78 -16.19 -21.83
C VAL A 62 -12.00 -15.03 -22.79
N TYR A 63 -12.89 -15.21 -23.77
CA TYR A 63 -13.18 -14.17 -24.76
C TYR A 63 -14.51 -13.54 -24.39
N VAL A 64 -14.47 -12.23 -24.14
CA VAL A 64 -15.62 -11.44 -23.73
C VAL A 64 -16.01 -10.56 -24.91
N LYS A 65 -17.23 -10.75 -25.41
CA LYS A 65 -17.86 -9.87 -26.39
C LYS A 65 -18.66 -8.82 -25.63
N GLY A 66 -18.61 -7.56 -26.07
CA GLY A 66 -19.36 -6.48 -25.43
C GLY A 66 -19.37 -5.21 -26.28
N ILE A 67 -19.99 -4.16 -25.77
CA ILE A 67 -20.17 -2.89 -26.48
C ILE A 67 -19.29 -1.82 -25.85
N VAL A 68 -18.41 -1.21 -26.65
CA VAL A 68 -17.78 0.06 -26.28
C VAL A 68 -18.76 1.18 -26.60
N GLU A 69 -19.18 1.88 -25.55
CA GLU A 69 -20.11 3.01 -25.62
C GLU A 69 -19.38 4.30 -26.06
N PRO A 70 -20.10 5.31 -26.61
CA PRO A 70 -19.53 6.61 -26.99
C PRO A 70 -18.81 7.35 -25.85
N ASP A 71 -19.08 7.00 -24.59
CA ASP A 71 -18.45 7.55 -23.39
C ASP A 71 -17.25 6.74 -22.88
N GLY A 72 -16.84 5.69 -23.60
CA GLY A 72 -15.69 4.85 -23.27
C GLY A 72 -15.97 3.75 -22.23
N ARG A 73 -17.22 3.53 -21.82
CA ARG A 73 -17.60 2.37 -21.00
C ARG A 73 -17.69 1.09 -21.85
N PHE A 74 -17.33 -0.03 -21.25
CA PHE A 74 -17.54 -1.36 -21.83
C PHE A 74 -18.75 -2.03 -21.17
N THR A 75 -19.83 -2.20 -21.93
CA THR A 75 -21.14 -2.65 -21.45
C THR A 75 -21.59 -3.91 -22.17
N SER A 76 -22.74 -4.47 -21.77
CA SER A 76 -23.40 -5.60 -22.44
C SER A 76 -22.46 -6.79 -22.66
N MET A 77 -21.59 -7.05 -21.68
CA MET A 77 -20.54 -8.06 -21.77
C MET A 77 -21.13 -9.48 -21.67
N GLU A 78 -20.72 -10.36 -22.57
CA GLU A 78 -21.02 -11.78 -22.55
C GLU A 78 -19.78 -12.62 -22.89
N VAL A 79 -19.68 -13.80 -22.31
CA VAL A 79 -18.59 -14.74 -22.60
C VAL A 79 -18.94 -15.55 -23.84
N VAL A 80 -18.11 -15.44 -24.89
CA VAL A 80 -18.28 -16.18 -26.15
C VAL A 80 -17.31 -17.34 -26.30
N LYS A 81 -16.24 -17.36 -25.51
CA LYS A 81 -15.35 -18.52 -25.34
C LYS A 81 -14.89 -18.60 -23.90
N SER A 82 -15.05 -19.77 -23.30
CA SER A 82 -14.77 -20.03 -21.89
C SER A 82 -13.57 -20.95 -21.72
N VAL A 83 -12.92 -20.85 -20.56
CA VAL A 83 -11.92 -21.80 -20.05
C VAL A 83 -12.46 -22.48 -18.79
N ASP A 84 -13.00 -21.68 -17.87
CA ASP A 84 -13.59 -22.13 -16.60
C ASP A 84 -14.64 -21.09 -16.16
N SER A 85 -15.69 -21.53 -15.46
CA SER A 85 -16.77 -20.64 -15.01
C SER A 85 -16.33 -19.56 -14.01
N LEU A 86 -15.34 -19.85 -13.16
CA LEU A 86 -14.77 -18.88 -12.22
C LEU A 86 -13.91 -17.86 -12.99
N CYS A 87 -13.13 -18.33 -13.97
CA CYS A 87 -12.39 -17.45 -14.88
C CYS A 87 -13.32 -16.54 -15.71
N ASN A 88 -14.50 -17.02 -16.11
CA ASN A 88 -15.50 -16.21 -16.80
C ASN A 88 -15.94 -15.00 -15.95
N ARG A 89 -16.29 -15.25 -14.69
CA ARG A 89 -16.70 -14.19 -13.76
C ARG A 89 -15.58 -13.17 -13.53
N GLU A 90 -14.36 -13.66 -13.40
CA GLU A 90 -13.20 -12.80 -13.24
C GLU A 90 -12.89 -11.97 -14.50
N ALA A 91 -12.99 -12.54 -15.69
CA ALA A 91 -12.80 -11.83 -16.95
C ALA A 91 -13.82 -10.68 -17.13
N LEU A 92 -15.09 -10.95 -16.82
CA LEU A 92 -16.15 -9.93 -16.83
C LEU A 92 -15.87 -8.83 -15.80
N ARG A 93 -15.42 -9.21 -14.59
CA ARG A 93 -15.10 -8.25 -13.52
C ARG A 93 -13.94 -7.34 -13.92
N VAL A 94 -12.81 -7.90 -14.37
CA VAL A 94 -11.61 -7.11 -14.67
C VAL A 94 -11.82 -6.18 -15.86
N LEU A 95 -12.52 -6.63 -16.92
CA LEU A 95 -12.86 -5.77 -18.05
C LEU A 95 -13.89 -4.69 -17.66
N GLY A 96 -14.84 -5.00 -16.77
CA GLY A 96 -15.80 -4.03 -16.25
C GLY A 96 -15.19 -2.95 -15.35
N LEU A 97 -13.97 -3.15 -14.83
CA LEU A 97 -13.24 -2.13 -14.07
C LEU A 97 -12.57 -1.09 -14.97
N TYR A 98 -12.18 -1.46 -16.20
CA TYR A 98 -11.49 -0.56 -17.11
C TYR A 98 -12.45 0.43 -17.77
N ARG A 99 -12.18 1.73 -17.62
CA ARG A 99 -13.05 2.83 -18.07
C ARG A 99 -12.36 3.75 -19.08
N SER A 100 -11.30 3.28 -19.71
CA SER A 100 -10.49 4.08 -20.63
C SER A 100 -10.50 3.51 -22.03
N TRP A 101 -11.67 3.14 -22.53
CA TRP A 101 -11.84 2.87 -23.96
C TRP A 101 -12.00 4.17 -24.74
N GLN A 102 -11.31 4.26 -25.88
CA GLN A 102 -11.63 5.21 -26.93
C GLN A 102 -12.79 4.63 -27.74
N PRO A 103 -13.90 5.36 -27.91
CA PRO A 103 -15.03 4.88 -28.69
C PRO A 103 -14.68 4.81 -30.19
N ALA A 104 -15.43 3.98 -30.90
CA ALA A 104 -15.37 3.92 -32.35
C ALA A 104 -15.85 5.22 -32.98
N ARG A 105 -15.40 5.55 -34.20
CA ARG A 105 -15.89 6.71 -34.95
C ARG A 105 -16.48 6.33 -36.30
N LYS A 106 -17.62 6.96 -36.60
CA LYS A 106 -18.28 6.93 -37.91
C LYS A 106 -18.74 8.34 -38.26
N ASP A 107 -18.41 8.81 -39.45
CA ASP A 107 -18.67 10.20 -39.87
C ASP A 107 -18.12 11.22 -38.86
N GLY A 108 -16.95 10.93 -38.28
CA GLY A 108 -16.31 11.72 -37.22
C GLY A 108 -16.98 11.71 -35.84
N LYS A 109 -18.15 11.06 -35.66
CA LYS A 109 -18.89 11.01 -34.39
C LYS A 109 -18.58 9.74 -33.61
N PRO A 110 -18.51 9.79 -32.26
CA PRO A 110 -18.36 8.60 -31.45
C PRO A 110 -19.63 7.73 -31.53
N VAL A 111 -19.47 6.44 -31.79
CA VAL A 111 -20.55 5.47 -31.95
C VAL A 111 -20.32 4.22 -31.11
N ARG A 112 -21.41 3.47 -30.88
CA ARG A 112 -21.38 2.18 -30.19
C ARG A 112 -20.75 1.13 -31.10
N GLN A 113 -19.78 0.38 -30.61
CA GLN A 113 -19.19 -0.73 -31.37
C GLN A 113 -19.15 -2.00 -30.54
N GLU A 114 -19.54 -3.12 -31.14
CA GLU A 114 -19.32 -4.45 -30.57
C GLU A 114 -17.87 -4.89 -30.82
N ILE A 115 -17.19 -5.31 -29.75
CA ILE A 115 -15.83 -5.86 -29.82
C ILE A 115 -15.76 -7.17 -29.03
N THR A 116 -14.78 -8.02 -29.37
CA THR A 116 -14.41 -9.19 -28.56
C THR A 116 -12.99 -9.03 -28.04
N TYR A 117 -12.80 -9.11 -26.73
CA TYR A 117 -11.49 -8.99 -26.09
C TYR A 117 -11.13 -10.26 -25.30
N PRO A 118 -9.92 -10.83 -25.49
CA PRO A 118 -9.46 -11.99 -24.75
C PRO A 118 -8.80 -11.61 -23.42
N VAL A 119 -9.20 -12.27 -22.33
CA VAL A 119 -8.51 -12.25 -21.03
C VAL A 119 -7.82 -13.59 -20.83
N PHE A 120 -6.49 -13.58 -20.77
CA PHE A 120 -5.71 -14.80 -20.63
C PHE A 120 -5.45 -15.14 -19.16
N PHE A 121 -5.73 -16.39 -18.81
CA PHE A 121 -5.43 -16.97 -17.51
C PHE A 121 -4.27 -17.94 -17.68
N ARG A 122 -3.19 -17.70 -16.93
CA ARG A 122 -1.98 -18.50 -16.94
C ARG A 122 -1.55 -18.79 -15.51
N SER A 123 -1.51 -20.06 -15.15
CA SER A 123 -1.03 -20.53 -13.86
C SER A 123 -0.60 -21.99 -13.98
N PRO A 124 0.60 -22.37 -13.53
CA PRO A 124 0.87 -23.79 -13.33
C PRO A 124 -0.13 -24.36 -12.31
N PRO A 125 -0.43 -25.68 -12.36
CA PRO A 125 -1.26 -26.30 -11.33
C PRO A 125 -0.75 -25.97 -9.94
N ILE A 126 -1.63 -25.46 -9.08
CA ILE A 126 -1.33 -25.27 -7.66
C ILE A 126 -1.50 -26.64 -6.98
N PRO A 127 -0.41 -27.27 -6.49
CA PRO A 127 -0.51 -28.56 -5.83
C PRO A 127 -1.22 -28.43 -4.49
N ASN A 128 -1.75 -29.54 -3.97
CA ASN A 128 -2.21 -29.67 -2.59
C ASN A 128 -3.35 -28.72 -2.18
N TYR A 129 -4.18 -28.30 -3.13
CA TYR A 129 -5.44 -27.62 -2.84
C TYR A 129 -6.60 -28.61 -2.80
N ASP A 130 -7.36 -28.60 -1.71
CA ASP A 130 -8.59 -29.37 -1.55
C ASP A 130 -9.82 -28.46 -1.83
N PRO A 131 -10.55 -28.67 -2.95
CA PRO A 131 -11.73 -27.89 -3.28
C PRO A 131 -12.94 -28.20 -2.39
N GLY A 132 -13.02 -29.39 -1.80
CA GLY A 132 -14.12 -29.78 -0.90
C GLY A 132 -14.07 -29.01 0.42
N GLU A 133 -12.87 -28.73 0.92
CA GLU A 133 -12.66 -27.99 2.17
C GLU A 133 -12.28 -26.51 1.94
N ASN A 134 -11.91 -26.13 0.71
CA ASN A 134 -11.25 -24.87 0.39
C ASN A 134 -10.02 -24.64 1.28
N VAL A 135 -9.11 -25.60 1.23
CA VAL A 135 -7.88 -25.63 2.04
C VAL A 135 -6.68 -25.83 1.14
N LEU A 136 -5.66 -25.02 1.34
CA LEU A 136 -4.34 -25.24 0.75
C LEU A 136 -3.44 -25.91 1.80
N TYR A 137 -2.79 -26.99 1.39
CA TYR A 137 -1.81 -27.70 2.21
C TYR A 137 -0.39 -27.40 1.75
N GLU A 138 0.49 -27.05 2.69
CA GLU A 138 1.94 -27.02 2.48
C GLU A 138 2.58 -28.09 3.35
N TYR A 139 3.50 -28.87 2.79
CA TYR A 139 4.14 -29.97 3.48
C TYR A 139 5.61 -29.65 3.74
N PHE A 140 6.09 -30.09 4.91
CA PHE A 140 7.44 -29.84 5.35
C PHE A 140 8.08 -31.14 5.85
N ASP A 141 9.38 -31.25 5.61
CA ASP A 141 10.18 -32.35 6.11
C ASP A 141 10.41 -32.24 7.63
N LYS A 142 11.16 -33.20 8.19
CA LYS A 142 11.50 -33.22 9.63
C LYS A 142 12.26 -31.98 10.12
N ASP A 143 12.95 -31.30 9.21
CA ASP A 143 13.77 -30.11 9.44
C ASP A 143 12.96 -28.81 9.15
N GLN A 144 11.65 -28.95 8.92
CA GLN A 144 10.69 -27.88 8.62
C GLN A 144 10.99 -27.13 7.31
N VAL A 145 11.64 -27.80 6.37
CA VAL A 145 11.85 -27.29 5.02
C VAL A 145 10.68 -27.73 4.13
N LEU A 146 10.16 -26.81 3.31
CA LEU A 146 9.07 -27.11 2.38
C LEU A 146 9.50 -28.22 1.41
N THR A 147 8.71 -29.29 1.30
CA THR A 147 8.99 -30.45 0.42
C THR A 147 7.76 -30.87 -0.37
N GLY A 148 7.99 -31.36 -1.59
CA GLY A 148 6.97 -31.99 -2.42
C GLY A 148 6.94 -33.52 -2.29
N GLU A 149 7.97 -34.13 -1.70
CA GLU A 149 8.13 -35.58 -1.63
C GLU A 149 7.29 -36.19 -0.49
N GLU A 150 6.22 -36.93 -0.83
CA GLU A 150 5.29 -37.49 0.14
C GLU A 150 5.96 -38.34 1.23
N SER A 151 7.04 -39.05 0.87
CA SER A 151 7.83 -39.86 1.82
C SER A 151 8.53 -39.05 2.91
N GLU A 152 8.69 -37.74 2.72
CA GLU A 152 9.38 -36.84 3.64
C GLU A 152 8.42 -36.07 4.56
N TYR A 153 7.11 -36.15 4.31
CA TYR A 153 6.11 -35.35 5.01
C TYR A 153 6.10 -35.62 6.52
N ALA A 154 6.65 -34.66 7.30
CA ALA A 154 6.69 -34.71 8.75
C ALA A 154 5.77 -33.66 9.38
N TYR A 155 5.64 -32.50 8.76
CA TYR A 155 4.71 -31.43 9.15
C TYR A 155 3.87 -30.99 7.96
N ARG A 156 2.72 -30.37 8.25
CA ARG A 156 1.93 -29.66 7.25
C ARG A 156 1.34 -28.38 7.80
N ARG A 157 1.17 -27.39 6.94
CA ARG A 157 0.36 -26.19 7.19
C ARG A 157 -0.97 -26.35 6.48
N VAL A 158 -2.05 -26.22 7.24
CA VAL A 158 -3.45 -26.26 6.77
C VAL A 158 -3.93 -24.83 6.68
N ILE A 159 -4.17 -24.34 5.47
CA ILE A 159 -4.48 -22.94 5.19
C ILE A 159 -5.90 -22.86 4.61
N PRO A 160 -6.92 -22.56 5.42
CA PRO A 160 -8.26 -22.32 4.90
C PRO A 160 -8.28 -21.04 4.05
N VAL A 161 -8.71 -21.14 2.80
CA VAL A 161 -8.69 -20.05 1.82
C VAL A 161 -10.05 -19.78 1.20
N ASP A 162 -10.28 -18.57 0.71
CA ASP A 162 -11.43 -18.22 -0.12
C ASP A 162 -11.24 -18.62 -1.60
N GLU A 163 -12.20 -18.25 -2.45
CA GLU A 163 -12.19 -18.60 -3.88
C GLU A 163 -11.00 -18.01 -4.67
N TYR A 164 -10.24 -17.06 -4.11
CA TYR A 164 -9.05 -16.47 -4.71
C TYR A 164 -7.76 -16.83 -3.95
N GLY A 165 -7.82 -17.79 -3.03
CA GLY A 165 -6.65 -18.24 -2.28
C GLY A 165 -6.31 -17.40 -1.05
N MET A 166 -7.18 -16.46 -0.64
CA MET A 166 -6.92 -15.59 0.51
C MET A 166 -7.33 -16.28 1.82
N ILE A 167 -6.51 -16.14 2.87
CA ILE A 167 -6.79 -16.79 4.17
C ILE A 167 -8.14 -16.31 4.74
N ARG A 168 -8.97 -17.28 5.15
CA ARG A 168 -10.35 -17.02 5.65
C ARG A 168 -10.64 -17.52 7.07
N ALA A 169 -9.75 -18.31 7.65
CA ALA A 169 -9.87 -18.86 9.00
C ALA A 169 -8.48 -19.17 9.58
N ASP A 170 -8.46 -19.71 10.80
CA ASP A 170 -7.25 -20.07 11.52
C ASP A 170 -6.36 -20.99 10.66
N VAL A 171 -5.06 -20.75 10.71
CA VAL A 171 -4.08 -21.57 10.00
C VAL A 171 -3.46 -22.53 10.99
N HIS A 172 -3.47 -23.83 10.68
CA HIS A 172 -2.99 -24.87 11.58
C HIS A 172 -1.66 -25.42 11.10
N PHE A 173 -0.67 -25.49 11.99
CA PHE A 173 0.58 -26.20 11.76
C PHE A 173 0.52 -27.53 12.49
N GLN A 174 0.54 -28.62 11.72
CA GLN A 174 0.31 -29.97 12.19
C GLN A 174 1.55 -30.84 12.00
N GLN A 175 1.75 -31.80 12.91
CA GLN A 175 2.79 -32.82 12.79
C GLN A 175 2.18 -34.19 12.53
N SER A 176 2.81 -34.96 11.67
CA SER A 176 2.47 -36.36 11.43
C SER A 176 2.80 -37.20 12.66
N ARG A 177 1.82 -37.96 13.15
CA ARG A 177 1.93 -38.86 14.31
C ARG A 177 1.29 -40.21 13.97
N ARG A 178 1.49 -41.20 14.86
CA ARG A 178 0.94 -42.57 14.70
C ARG A 178 -0.58 -42.63 14.47
N LYS A 179 -1.34 -41.64 14.96
CA LYS A 179 -2.80 -41.54 14.81
C LYS A 179 -3.24 -40.52 13.75
N GLY A 180 -2.34 -40.12 12.85
CA GLY A 180 -2.57 -39.07 11.86
C GLY A 180 -1.99 -37.72 12.26
N TRP A 181 -2.48 -36.66 11.63
CA TRP A 181 -2.01 -35.29 11.83
C TRP A 181 -2.55 -34.70 13.14
N GLN A 182 -1.68 -34.01 13.89
CA GLN A 182 -2.03 -33.36 15.15
C GLN A 182 -1.52 -31.91 15.18
N ASP A 183 -2.34 -30.99 15.66
CA ASP A 183 -1.97 -29.57 15.80
C ASP A 183 -0.79 -29.39 16.76
N VAL A 184 0.20 -28.62 16.32
CA VAL A 184 1.35 -28.17 17.10
C VAL A 184 1.22 -26.68 17.41
N VAL A 185 0.83 -25.89 16.41
CA VAL A 185 0.62 -24.43 16.52
C VAL A 185 -0.63 -24.05 15.74
N THR A 186 -1.43 -23.14 16.28
CA THR A 186 -2.54 -22.50 15.57
C THR A 186 -2.24 -21.01 15.44
N PHE A 187 -2.36 -20.48 14.23
CA PHE A 187 -2.28 -19.05 13.94
C PHE A 187 -3.71 -18.51 13.82
N PRO A 188 -4.21 -17.79 14.83
CA PRO A 188 -5.59 -17.32 14.85
C PRO A 188 -5.83 -16.31 13.73
N TYR A 189 -6.98 -16.41 13.10
CA TYR A 189 -7.45 -15.45 12.10
C TYR A 189 -8.22 -14.32 12.77
N GLU A 190 -7.54 -13.20 12.95
CA GLU A 190 -8.12 -12.05 13.62
C GLU A 190 -8.90 -11.17 12.63
N LYS A 191 -10.13 -10.80 13.01
CA LYS A 191 -10.94 -9.82 12.27
C LYS A 191 -11.16 -8.60 13.14
N LEU A 192 -10.75 -7.43 12.63
CA LEU A 192 -10.99 -6.16 13.27
C LEU A 192 -11.87 -5.28 12.37
N GLU A 193 -13.03 -4.85 12.88
CA GLU A 193 -13.79 -3.78 12.23
C GLU A 193 -13.09 -2.44 12.47
N MET A 194 -12.87 -1.68 11.40
CA MET A 194 -12.21 -0.38 11.47
C MET A 194 -12.74 0.59 10.42
N TRP A 195 -12.47 1.88 10.62
CA TRP A 195 -12.66 2.90 9.60
C TRP A 195 -11.35 3.09 8.84
N VAL A 196 -11.42 3.04 7.52
CA VAL A 196 -10.27 3.22 6.63
C VAL A 196 -10.50 4.47 5.82
N LYS A 197 -9.54 5.39 5.84
CA LYS A 197 -9.55 6.55 4.94
C LYS A 197 -9.35 6.08 3.51
N VAL A 198 -10.22 6.52 2.61
CA VAL A 198 -10.20 6.10 1.21
C VAL A 198 -9.78 7.24 0.32
N HIS A 199 -9.04 6.91 -0.73
CA HIS A 199 -8.46 7.89 -1.64
C HIS A 199 -9.38 8.02 -2.87
N GLY A 200 -9.61 9.25 -3.33
CA GLY A 200 -10.27 9.53 -4.61
C GLY A 200 -11.78 9.27 -4.66
N ALA A 201 -12.46 9.00 -3.54
CA ALA A 201 -13.92 8.86 -3.53
C ALA A 201 -14.59 10.23 -3.39
N SER A 202 -15.46 10.60 -4.34
CA SER A 202 -16.37 11.71 -4.18
C SER A 202 -17.37 11.41 -3.05
N GLY A 203 -17.17 12.06 -1.90
CA GLY A 203 -18.19 12.16 -0.83
C GLY A 203 -18.01 11.24 0.39
N ALA A 204 -16.97 10.40 0.48
CA ALA A 204 -16.70 9.62 1.69
C ALA A 204 -15.20 9.67 2.08
N ASP A 205 -14.91 10.32 3.20
CA ASP A 205 -13.54 10.40 3.74
C ASP A 205 -13.06 9.07 4.35
N SER A 206 -14.00 8.16 4.66
CA SER A 206 -13.70 6.86 5.24
C SER A 206 -14.82 5.84 5.00
N VAL A 207 -14.47 4.55 4.98
CA VAL A 207 -15.43 3.44 4.90
C VAL A 207 -15.19 2.42 6.00
N ARG A 208 -16.24 1.69 6.38
CA ARG A 208 -16.08 0.54 7.29
C ARG A 208 -15.42 -0.62 6.55
N ALA A 209 -14.40 -1.17 7.17
CA ALA A 209 -13.62 -2.28 6.64
C ALA A 209 -13.39 -3.36 7.71
N ILE A 210 -13.05 -4.54 7.24
CA ILE A 210 -12.56 -5.66 8.04
C ILE A 210 -11.09 -5.82 7.71
N ARG A 211 -10.23 -5.68 8.70
CA ARG A 211 -8.83 -6.09 8.63
C ARG A 211 -8.73 -7.54 9.07
N ALA A 212 -8.04 -8.34 8.29
CA ALA A 212 -7.82 -9.76 8.49
C ALA A 212 -6.32 -10.08 8.47
N THR A 213 -5.83 -10.83 9.45
CA THR A 213 -4.43 -11.26 9.52
C THR A 213 -4.29 -12.55 10.31
N THR A 214 -3.20 -13.27 10.07
CA THR A 214 -2.75 -14.43 10.87
C THR A 214 -1.52 -14.11 11.73
N ARG A 215 -1.20 -12.82 11.89
CA ARG A 215 -0.06 -12.37 12.70
C ARG A 215 -0.24 -12.78 14.16
N THR A 216 0.74 -13.50 14.70
CA THR A 216 0.89 -13.65 16.16
C THR A 216 1.99 -12.73 16.68
N ASP A 217 1.91 -12.40 17.97
CA ASP A 217 2.88 -11.59 18.70
C ASP A 217 4.30 -12.20 18.75
N ASN A 218 4.45 -13.48 18.38
CA ASN A 218 5.70 -14.24 18.47
C ASN A 218 6.16 -14.93 17.18
N SER A 219 5.47 -14.78 16.03
CA SER A 219 5.91 -15.44 14.79
C SER A 219 6.96 -14.62 14.03
N GLY A 220 8.17 -15.16 13.88
CA GLY A 220 9.24 -14.57 13.05
C GLY A 220 9.06 -14.76 11.53
N GLY A 221 8.12 -15.61 11.11
CA GLY A 221 7.87 -15.97 9.71
C GLY A 221 7.04 -14.94 8.92
N PRO A 222 6.91 -15.13 7.60
CA PRO A 222 6.13 -14.24 6.76
C PRO A 222 4.64 -14.27 7.12
N TRP A 223 3.97 -13.14 6.96
CA TRP A 223 2.54 -12.98 7.26
C TRP A 223 1.92 -11.93 6.35
N GLU A 224 0.60 -11.99 6.23
CA GLU A 224 -0.16 -11.06 5.39
C GLU A 224 -1.21 -10.31 6.22
N GLU A 225 -1.46 -9.08 5.79
CA GLU A 225 -2.58 -8.27 6.23
C GLU A 225 -3.48 -7.94 5.05
N VAL A 226 -4.77 -8.15 5.22
CA VAL A 226 -5.79 -7.91 4.20
C VAL A 226 -6.84 -7.00 4.78
N VAL A 227 -7.11 -5.89 4.10
CA VAL A 227 -8.20 -4.99 4.47
C VAL A 227 -9.24 -5.03 3.36
N ARG A 228 -10.50 -5.29 3.73
CA ARG A 228 -11.61 -5.41 2.78
C ARG A 228 -12.87 -4.73 3.27
N GLN A 229 -13.71 -4.30 2.34
CA GLN A 229 -15.07 -3.84 2.59
C GLN A 229 -15.96 -4.99 3.05
N LYS A 230 -17.13 -4.66 3.64
CA LYS A 230 -18.10 -5.67 4.08
C LYS A 230 -18.64 -6.55 2.94
N ASP A 231 -18.63 -6.03 1.71
CA ASP A 231 -19.02 -6.76 0.50
C ASP A 231 -17.89 -7.63 -0.09
N GLY A 232 -16.72 -7.69 0.57
CA GLY A 232 -15.57 -8.49 0.16
C GLY A 232 -14.58 -7.79 -0.77
N LYS A 233 -14.87 -6.57 -1.26
CA LYS A 233 -13.90 -5.84 -2.10
C LYS A 233 -12.67 -5.44 -1.30
N LEU A 234 -11.49 -5.77 -1.83
CA LEU A 234 -10.20 -5.39 -1.25
C LEU A 234 -10.04 -3.87 -1.19
N LEU A 235 -9.42 -3.38 -0.12
CA LEU A 235 -8.93 -2.02 0.07
C LEU A 235 -7.40 -2.00 0.17
N SER A 236 -6.81 -2.99 0.83
CA SER A 236 -5.36 -3.22 0.80
C SER A 236 -4.97 -4.68 1.02
N LEU A 237 -3.77 -5.03 0.55
CA LEU A 237 -3.06 -6.27 0.86
C LEU A 237 -1.60 -5.92 1.11
N THR A 238 -1.05 -6.36 2.23
CA THR A 238 0.36 -6.15 2.58
C THR A 238 0.98 -7.47 3.02
N ALA A 239 2.13 -7.83 2.44
CA ALA A 239 2.86 -9.03 2.83
C ALA A 239 4.24 -8.68 3.42
N TYR A 240 4.52 -9.29 4.56
CA TYR A 240 5.73 -9.06 5.34
C TYR A 240 6.61 -10.31 5.32
N PRO A 241 7.95 -10.15 5.27
CA PRO A 241 8.86 -11.29 5.30
C PRO A 241 9.10 -11.80 6.74
N GLY A 242 8.63 -11.07 7.75
CA GLY A 242 8.81 -11.42 9.17
C GLY A 242 8.64 -10.23 10.09
N MET A 243 8.70 -10.48 11.40
CA MET A 243 8.55 -9.45 12.42
C MET A 243 9.64 -8.36 12.30
N GLY A 244 9.23 -7.09 12.38
CA GLY A 244 10.14 -5.94 12.37
C GLY A 244 10.75 -5.61 11.01
N LYS A 245 10.43 -6.36 9.95
CA LYS A 245 10.89 -6.09 8.58
C LYS A 245 9.85 -5.29 7.80
N ALA A 246 10.32 -4.46 6.87
CA ALA A 246 9.46 -3.76 5.92
C ALA A 246 8.71 -4.76 5.02
N PRO A 247 7.48 -4.43 4.56
CA PRO A 247 6.75 -5.29 3.65
C PRO A 247 7.45 -5.37 2.30
N TYR A 248 7.51 -6.58 1.73
CA TYR A 248 8.08 -6.77 0.39
C TYR A 248 7.02 -6.57 -0.72
N LEU A 249 5.74 -6.52 -0.33
CA LEU A 249 4.59 -6.40 -1.20
C LEU A 249 3.54 -5.52 -0.53
N HIS A 250 3.03 -4.53 -1.26
CA HIS A 250 1.87 -3.76 -0.84
C HIS A 250 0.98 -3.43 -2.04
N LYS A 251 -0.33 -3.59 -1.87
CA LYS A 251 -1.36 -3.25 -2.86
C LYS A 251 -2.43 -2.40 -2.20
N GLU A 252 -2.83 -1.32 -2.86
CA GLU A 252 -3.98 -0.49 -2.46
C GLU A 252 -5.01 -0.47 -3.58
N TYR A 253 -6.29 -0.45 -3.21
CA TYR A 253 -7.40 -0.51 -4.15
C TYR A 253 -8.37 0.67 -3.97
N TYR A 254 -8.98 1.09 -5.06
CA TYR A 254 -10.15 1.97 -5.08
C TYR A 254 -11.39 1.27 -4.50
N LEU A 255 -12.41 2.05 -4.12
CA LEU A 255 -13.67 1.53 -3.57
C LEU A 255 -14.40 0.54 -4.50
N ASN A 256 -14.22 0.69 -5.82
CA ASN A 256 -14.79 -0.23 -6.81
C ASN A 256 -14.03 -1.58 -6.88
N GLY A 257 -12.92 -1.73 -6.15
CA GLY A 257 -12.07 -2.92 -6.13
C GLY A 257 -10.96 -2.95 -7.18
N MET A 258 -10.77 -1.85 -7.93
CA MET A 258 -9.67 -1.68 -8.88
C MET A 258 -8.37 -1.33 -8.17
N LEU A 259 -7.27 -1.94 -8.59
CA LEU A 259 -5.93 -1.64 -8.08
C LEU A 259 -5.58 -0.18 -8.37
N ARG A 260 -5.18 0.53 -7.31
CA ARG A 260 -4.71 1.92 -7.35
C ARG A 260 -3.19 1.97 -7.30
N LYS A 261 -2.59 1.17 -6.42
CA LYS A 261 -1.16 1.21 -6.12
C LYS A 261 -0.62 -0.20 -5.97
N TYR A 262 0.54 -0.45 -6.55
CA TYR A 262 1.27 -1.69 -6.42
C TYR A 262 2.72 -1.39 -6.08
N GLU A 263 3.18 -1.92 -4.96
CA GLU A 263 4.52 -1.76 -4.44
C GLU A 263 5.20 -3.11 -4.23
N THR A 264 6.45 -3.19 -4.66
CA THR A 264 7.33 -4.34 -4.37
C THR A 264 8.69 -3.86 -3.91
N GLN A 265 9.29 -4.56 -2.95
CA GLN A 265 10.61 -4.22 -2.44
C GLN A 265 11.62 -5.33 -2.72
N VAL A 266 12.75 -4.98 -3.35
CA VAL A 266 13.89 -5.87 -3.64
C VAL A 266 15.17 -5.12 -3.28
N ASP A 267 16.04 -5.69 -2.46
CA ASP A 267 17.37 -5.13 -2.11
C ASP A 267 17.38 -3.62 -1.76
N SER A 268 16.41 -3.21 -0.94
CA SER A 268 16.15 -1.80 -0.52
C SER A 268 15.55 -0.89 -1.59
N THR A 269 15.39 -1.36 -2.82
CA THR A 269 14.67 -0.67 -3.89
C THR A 269 13.17 -0.92 -3.78
N LEU A 270 12.40 0.15 -3.71
CA LEU A 270 10.94 0.15 -3.76
C LEU A 270 10.48 0.50 -5.18
N ASN A 271 9.83 -0.45 -5.85
CA ASN A 271 9.16 -0.22 -7.12
C ASN A 271 7.69 0.10 -6.86
N THR A 272 7.20 1.20 -7.39
CA THR A 272 5.83 1.67 -7.23
C THR A 272 5.17 1.88 -8.59
N THR A 273 4.03 1.25 -8.79
CA THR A 273 3.14 1.49 -9.93
C THR A 273 1.81 2.04 -9.43
N ILE A 274 1.34 3.11 -10.05
CA ILE A 274 0.07 3.76 -9.70
C ILE A 274 -0.83 3.76 -10.93
N TRP A 275 -2.13 3.58 -10.72
CA TRP A 275 -3.18 3.71 -11.74
C TRP A 275 -4.12 4.86 -11.38
N HIS A 276 -4.67 5.51 -12.39
CA HIS A 276 -5.84 6.39 -12.26
C HIS A 276 -7.09 5.57 -11.96
N ASP A 277 -8.16 6.21 -11.48
CA ASP A 277 -9.45 5.58 -11.17
C ASP A 277 -10.24 5.10 -12.42
N THR A 278 -9.74 5.44 -13.60
CA THR A 278 -10.20 4.97 -14.91
C THR A 278 -9.56 3.65 -15.35
N GLY A 279 -8.48 3.22 -14.69
CA GLY A 279 -7.70 2.02 -15.04
C GLY A 279 -6.50 2.31 -15.94
N LEU A 280 -6.29 3.56 -16.37
CA LEU A 280 -5.04 3.96 -17.02
C LEU A 280 -3.88 3.94 -16.04
N MET A 281 -2.71 3.55 -16.53
CA MET A 281 -1.46 3.71 -15.81
C MET A 281 -1.27 5.20 -15.48
N ASN A 282 -0.81 5.51 -14.27
CA ASN A 282 -0.50 6.87 -13.84
C ASN A 282 1.01 7.07 -13.81
N SER A 283 1.75 6.17 -13.15
CA SER A 283 3.20 6.29 -13.04
C SER A 283 3.88 4.97 -12.69
N VAL A 284 5.14 4.84 -13.11
CA VAL A 284 6.09 3.78 -12.73
C VAL A 284 7.34 4.45 -12.15
N ILE A 285 7.59 4.23 -10.86
CA ILE A 285 8.65 4.91 -10.11
C ILE A 285 9.45 3.89 -9.31
N GLU A 286 10.77 4.05 -9.33
CA GLU A 286 11.70 3.33 -8.46
C GLU A 286 12.26 4.31 -7.41
N THR A 287 12.39 3.86 -6.17
CA THR A 287 13.03 4.63 -5.10
C THR A 287 14.00 3.74 -4.33
N ASN A 288 15.24 4.20 -4.18
CA ASN A 288 16.25 3.52 -3.39
C ASN A 288 17.00 4.55 -2.51
N PRO A 289 17.21 4.27 -1.20
CA PRO A 289 17.91 5.20 -0.31
C PRO A 289 19.32 5.61 -0.76
N ALA A 290 20.02 4.75 -1.49
CA ALA A 290 21.38 4.99 -1.96
C ALA A 290 21.43 5.71 -3.32
N THR A 291 20.48 5.43 -4.22
CA THR A 291 20.50 5.95 -5.61
C THR A 291 19.42 6.99 -5.91
N GLY A 292 18.54 7.28 -4.94
CA GLY A 292 17.46 8.27 -5.06
C GLY A 292 16.23 7.75 -5.79
N THR A 293 15.44 8.68 -6.34
CA THR A 293 14.22 8.38 -7.11
C THR A 293 14.50 8.35 -8.61
N VAL A 294 13.93 7.36 -9.31
CA VAL A 294 13.92 7.22 -10.77
C VAL A 294 12.47 7.21 -11.24
N ILE A 295 12.11 8.13 -12.14
CA ILE A 295 10.77 8.27 -12.71
C ILE A 295 10.84 7.70 -14.13
N HIS A 296 10.34 6.48 -14.33
CA HIS A 296 10.42 5.81 -15.63
C HIS A 296 9.38 6.37 -16.60
N GLU A 297 8.13 6.42 -16.17
CA GLU A 297 7.01 6.77 -17.01
C GLU A 297 5.92 7.44 -16.18
N VAL A 298 5.24 8.41 -16.79
CA VAL A 298 4.10 9.12 -16.21
C VAL A 298 3.09 9.38 -17.31
N TRP A 299 1.80 9.13 -17.03
CA TRP A 299 0.73 9.36 -17.99
C TRP A 299 -0.38 10.20 -17.38
N GLY A 300 -0.95 11.07 -18.21
CA GLY A 300 -2.14 11.83 -17.88
C GLY A 300 -3.37 10.93 -17.76
N SER A 301 -4.43 11.46 -17.13
CA SER A 301 -5.72 10.76 -17.04
C SER A 301 -6.44 10.65 -18.39
N ASP A 302 -5.97 11.38 -19.40
CA ASP A 302 -6.32 11.28 -20.81
C ASP A 302 -5.52 10.19 -21.56
N GLY A 303 -4.54 9.58 -20.90
CA GLY A 303 -3.65 8.56 -21.45
C GLY A 303 -2.49 9.09 -22.28
N LEU A 304 -2.28 10.41 -22.34
CA LEU A 304 -1.11 10.99 -22.98
C LEU A 304 0.13 10.82 -22.08
N PRO A 305 1.29 10.39 -22.63
CA PRO A 305 2.51 10.32 -21.85
C PRO A 305 2.95 11.74 -21.44
N LEU A 306 3.11 11.94 -20.14
CA LEU A 306 3.65 13.15 -19.54
C LEU A 306 5.17 13.04 -19.35
N VAL A 307 5.66 11.81 -19.12
CA VAL A 307 7.07 11.44 -19.15
C VAL A 307 7.20 10.15 -19.96
N ALA A 308 8.04 10.18 -20.97
CA ALA A 308 8.38 9.03 -21.82
C ALA A 308 9.87 9.04 -22.12
N GLU A 309 10.48 7.85 -22.21
CA GLU A 309 11.92 7.70 -22.47
C GLU A 309 12.80 8.51 -21.49
N GLY A 310 12.29 8.74 -20.27
CA GLY A 310 12.96 9.46 -19.19
C GLY A 310 12.91 10.98 -19.26
N ASP A 311 12.19 11.58 -20.20
CA ASP A 311 12.05 13.03 -20.31
C ASP A 311 10.58 13.45 -20.30
N GLY A 312 10.29 14.62 -19.71
CA GLY A 312 8.95 15.20 -19.77
C GLY A 312 8.59 16.10 -18.59
N TRP A 313 7.29 16.32 -18.41
CA TRP A 313 6.73 17.08 -17.29
C TRP A 313 5.87 16.17 -16.44
N ALA A 314 6.42 15.66 -15.35
CA ALA A 314 5.70 14.73 -14.48
C ALA A 314 4.61 15.45 -13.68
N LYS A 315 3.50 14.75 -13.46
CA LYS A 315 2.48 15.07 -12.46
C LYS A 315 2.18 13.80 -11.66
N LEU A 316 2.61 13.78 -10.41
CA LEU A 316 2.61 12.62 -9.54
C LEU A 316 1.71 12.86 -8.32
N SER A 317 1.11 11.80 -7.79
CA SER A 317 0.52 11.85 -6.44
C SER A 317 1.64 11.64 -5.41
N GLY A 318 1.89 12.65 -4.58
CA GLY A 318 2.92 12.63 -3.55
C GLY A 318 2.39 12.36 -2.14
N SER A 319 3.06 12.92 -1.13
CA SER A 319 2.71 12.78 0.28
C SER A 319 1.31 13.31 0.61
N SER A 320 0.76 12.91 1.76
CA SER A 320 -0.46 13.52 2.31
C SER A 320 -0.14 14.66 3.28
N LEU A 321 -0.89 15.77 3.21
CA LEU A 321 -0.90 16.84 4.20
C LEU A 321 -2.27 16.87 4.88
N ASN A 322 -2.34 16.62 6.19
CA ASN A 322 -3.59 16.55 6.96
C ASN A 322 -4.65 15.58 6.37
N GLY A 323 -4.19 14.53 5.69
CA GLY A 323 -5.05 13.56 5.00
C GLY A 323 -5.48 13.96 3.59
N LEU A 324 -5.10 15.14 3.10
CA LEU A 324 -5.27 15.54 1.71
C LEU A 324 -4.05 15.13 0.90
N VAL A 325 -4.27 14.63 -0.32
CA VAL A 325 -3.17 14.28 -1.23
C VAL A 325 -2.53 15.55 -1.78
N VAL A 326 -1.19 15.63 -1.70
CA VAL A 326 -0.40 16.65 -2.37
C VAL A 326 0.05 16.09 -3.71
N PHE A 327 -0.36 16.72 -4.80
CA PHE A 327 0.10 16.41 -6.15
C PHE A 327 1.38 17.19 -6.43
N GLU A 328 2.44 16.50 -6.82
CA GLU A 328 3.68 17.15 -7.20
C GLU A 328 3.89 17.14 -8.71
N GLN A 329 4.55 18.17 -9.21
CA GLN A 329 4.86 18.28 -10.62
C GLN A 329 6.17 19.02 -10.86
N GLY A 330 6.83 18.67 -11.97
CA GLY A 330 8.05 19.31 -12.39
C GLY A 330 8.69 18.61 -13.58
N LYS A 331 9.80 19.19 -14.06
CA LYS A 331 10.53 18.63 -15.19
C LYS A 331 11.28 17.36 -14.77
N VAL A 332 11.18 16.34 -15.60
CA VAL A 332 12.02 15.13 -15.55
C VAL A 332 13.00 15.19 -16.69
N ASN A 333 14.26 14.90 -16.41
CA ASN A 333 15.30 14.69 -17.41
C ASN A 333 16.11 13.44 -17.11
N GLY A 334 16.27 12.53 -18.07
CA GLY A 334 17.00 11.27 -17.88
C GLY A 334 16.49 10.42 -16.71
N ASN A 335 15.16 10.33 -16.54
CA ASN A 335 14.43 9.70 -15.43
C ASN A 335 14.61 10.38 -14.05
N ARG A 336 15.20 11.58 -13.98
CA ARG A 336 15.51 12.28 -12.73
C ARG A 336 14.77 13.61 -12.62
N LYS A 337 14.37 13.99 -11.40
CA LYS A 337 13.81 15.33 -11.12
C LYS A 337 14.82 16.42 -11.50
N GLN A 338 14.37 17.44 -12.22
CA GLN A 338 15.19 18.57 -12.66
C GLN A 338 14.49 19.91 -12.43
N GLY A 339 15.24 20.90 -11.96
CA GLY A 339 14.77 22.26 -11.76
C GLY A 339 13.70 22.36 -10.67
N ARG A 340 12.75 23.28 -10.87
CA ARG A 340 11.68 23.56 -9.91
C ARG A 340 10.60 22.49 -9.95
N TRP A 341 10.29 21.95 -8.78
CA TRP A 341 9.18 21.06 -8.49
C TRP A 341 8.23 21.73 -7.51
N VAL A 342 6.93 21.56 -7.72
CA VAL A 342 5.89 22.16 -6.87
C VAL A 342 4.94 21.08 -6.39
N GLY A 343 4.62 21.10 -5.10
CA GLY A 343 3.57 20.30 -4.48
C GLY A 343 2.34 21.14 -4.22
N GLN A 344 1.18 20.71 -4.70
CA GLN A 344 -0.10 21.43 -4.59
C GLN A 344 -1.23 20.50 -4.14
N LEU A 345 -2.21 21.04 -3.44
CA LEU A 345 -3.48 20.35 -3.20
C LEU A 345 -4.34 20.33 -4.48
N ALA A 346 -5.42 19.56 -4.48
CA ALA A 346 -6.34 19.46 -5.61
C ALA A 346 -6.96 20.80 -6.04
N ASP A 347 -7.11 21.74 -5.11
CA ASP A 347 -7.61 23.11 -5.34
C ASP A 347 -6.51 24.09 -5.80
N SER A 348 -5.32 23.58 -6.13
CA SER A 348 -4.12 24.34 -6.54
C SER A 348 -3.43 25.14 -5.42
N THR A 349 -3.84 24.99 -4.16
CA THR A 349 -3.11 25.54 -3.02
C THR A 349 -1.68 25.02 -3.01
N LEU A 350 -0.70 25.92 -3.06
CA LEU A 350 0.72 25.59 -2.98
C LEU A 350 1.08 25.09 -1.58
N VAL A 351 1.70 23.91 -1.52
CA VAL A 351 2.18 23.28 -0.28
C VAL A 351 3.69 23.40 -0.17
N TYR A 352 4.42 23.16 -1.26
CA TYR A 352 5.87 23.31 -1.28
C TYR A 352 6.42 23.64 -2.65
N GLU A 353 7.64 24.17 -2.66
CA GLU A 353 8.51 24.28 -3.82
C GLU A 353 9.86 23.67 -3.49
N GLU A 354 10.38 22.85 -4.39
CA GLU A 354 11.66 22.16 -4.25
C GLU A 354 12.48 22.36 -5.52
N PHE A 355 13.80 22.35 -5.40
CA PHE A 355 14.72 22.48 -6.52
C PHE A 355 15.63 21.28 -6.60
N TYR A 356 15.76 20.73 -7.80
CA TYR A 356 16.54 19.53 -8.08
C TYR A 356 17.56 19.74 -9.19
N GLU A 357 18.70 19.07 -9.08
CA GLU A 357 19.69 18.95 -10.14
C GLU A 357 20.06 17.48 -10.32
N ASN A 358 19.76 16.92 -11.49
CA ASN A 358 19.97 15.50 -11.81
C ASN A 358 19.46 14.55 -10.72
N GLY A 359 18.24 14.82 -10.21
CA GLY A 359 17.58 14.04 -9.18
C GLY A 359 18.07 14.29 -7.76
N LYS A 360 19.10 15.13 -7.56
CA LYS A 360 19.57 15.52 -6.23
C LYS A 360 18.79 16.74 -5.75
N PHE A 361 18.25 16.64 -4.55
CA PHE A 361 17.63 17.78 -3.87
C PHE A 361 18.67 18.86 -3.58
N ILE A 362 18.33 20.12 -3.88
CA ILE A 362 19.17 21.29 -3.64
C ILE A 362 18.65 22.08 -2.44
N ASN A 363 17.38 22.48 -2.47
CA ASN A 363 16.69 23.15 -1.39
C ASN A 363 15.17 23.12 -1.63
N GLY A 364 14.41 23.49 -0.61
CA GLY A 364 12.98 23.63 -0.73
C GLY A 364 12.39 24.57 0.30
N LYS A 365 11.12 24.90 0.11
CA LYS A 365 10.30 25.63 1.07
C LYS A 365 8.89 25.07 1.11
N THR A 366 8.31 25.03 2.29
CA THR A 366 6.88 24.76 2.47
C THR A 366 6.13 26.06 2.66
N VAL A 367 4.90 26.11 2.15
CA VAL A 367 3.95 27.19 2.34
C VAL A 367 2.74 26.62 3.07
N LEU A 368 2.65 26.85 4.38
CA LEU A 368 1.55 26.35 5.21
C LEU A 368 0.92 27.51 5.96
N SER A 369 -0.40 27.65 5.83
CA SER A 369 -1.17 28.73 6.47
C SER A 369 -0.58 30.13 6.20
N GLY A 370 -0.05 30.34 5.00
CA GLY A 370 0.60 31.60 4.59
C GLY A 370 2.02 31.82 5.12
N LYS A 371 2.58 30.89 5.89
CA LYS A 371 3.96 30.95 6.39
C LYS A 371 4.88 30.12 5.49
N GLU A 372 5.94 30.76 4.99
CA GLU A 372 7.02 30.07 4.30
C GLU A 372 8.03 29.51 5.31
N THR A 373 8.53 28.29 5.09
CA THR A 373 9.61 27.70 5.89
C THR A 373 10.56 26.95 4.96
N ALA A 374 11.82 27.44 4.89
CA ALA A 374 12.86 26.85 4.07
C ALA A 374 13.48 25.61 4.75
N TYR A 375 13.96 24.68 3.93
CA TYR A 375 14.68 23.49 4.37
C TYR A 375 15.72 23.05 3.33
N GLU A 376 16.79 22.44 3.83
CA GLU A 376 17.97 22.04 3.04
C GLU A 376 18.11 20.52 2.93
N SER A 377 17.13 19.76 3.44
CA SER A 377 17.08 18.31 3.37
C SER A 377 15.69 17.82 2.99
N GLU A 378 15.62 16.93 2.01
CA GLU A 378 14.40 16.17 1.68
C GLU A 378 14.10 15.07 2.71
N TYR A 379 15.11 14.62 3.45
CA TYR A 379 14.98 13.60 4.48
C TYR A 379 14.54 14.20 5.83
N PRO A 380 13.78 13.44 6.64
CA PRO A 380 13.48 13.83 8.01
C PRO A 380 14.76 14.02 8.84
N ILE A 381 14.83 15.15 9.53
CA ILE A 381 15.84 15.49 10.52
C ILE A 381 15.32 15.00 11.88
N ALA A 382 16.12 14.17 12.56
CA ALA A 382 15.76 13.61 13.85
C ALA A 382 15.57 14.70 14.94
N PRO A 383 14.80 14.42 16.01
CA PRO A 383 14.65 15.34 17.11
C PRO A 383 16.00 15.53 17.80
N ARG A 384 16.27 16.73 18.30
CA ARG A 384 17.54 17.05 18.96
C ARG A 384 17.29 17.76 20.28
N TYR A 385 18.16 17.54 21.26
CA TYR A 385 18.15 18.37 22.47
C TYR A 385 18.34 19.84 22.07
N GLN A 386 17.60 20.76 22.68
CA GLN A 386 17.58 22.19 22.29
C GLN A 386 18.96 22.83 22.40
N GLU A 387 19.71 22.46 23.44
CA GLU A 387 21.08 22.89 23.66
C GLU A 387 22.06 22.01 22.86
N VAL A 388 23.32 21.94 23.30
CA VAL A 388 24.27 20.95 22.78
C VAL A 388 24.11 19.61 23.50
N LEU A 389 24.48 18.52 22.81
CA LEU A 389 24.42 17.16 23.35
C LEU A 389 25.15 17.02 24.70
N GLN A 390 26.22 17.80 24.90
CA GLN A 390 26.97 17.82 26.16
C GLN A 390 26.14 18.33 27.35
N GLU A 391 25.24 19.30 27.15
CA GLU A 391 24.34 19.78 28.20
C GLU A 391 23.28 18.75 28.56
N MET A 392 22.81 17.96 27.58
CA MET A 392 21.94 16.82 27.86
C MET A 392 22.64 15.84 28.80
N TYR A 393 23.91 15.51 28.53
CA TYR A 393 24.67 14.61 29.41
C TYR A 393 24.90 15.19 30.80
N ARG A 394 25.19 16.49 30.92
CA ARG A 394 25.30 17.17 32.22
C ARG A 394 23.98 17.14 32.97
N PHE A 395 22.87 17.39 32.28
CA PHE A 395 21.53 17.29 32.84
C PHE A 395 21.26 15.88 33.36
N LEU A 396 21.54 14.85 32.56
CA LEU A 396 21.37 13.45 32.97
C LEU A 396 22.23 13.13 34.20
N ALA A 397 23.53 13.44 34.17
CA ALA A 397 24.44 13.18 35.28
C ALA A 397 24.02 13.89 36.58
N LYS A 398 23.50 15.12 36.49
CA LYS A 398 23.02 15.89 37.64
C LYS A 398 21.69 15.37 38.20
N ASN A 399 20.84 14.80 37.34
CA ASN A 399 19.49 14.43 37.73
C ASN A 399 19.31 12.93 38.00
N ILE A 400 20.18 12.06 37.48
CA ILE A 400 20.15 10.62 37.75
C ILE A 400 20.51 10.36 39.22
N ARG A 401 19.67 9.56 39.87
CA ARG A 401 19.85 9.12 41.25
C ARG A 401 19.85 7.60 41.26
N TYR A 402 20.98 7.02 41.65
CA TYR A 402 21.07 5.56 41.72
C TYR A 402 20.11 5.01 42.80
N PRO A 403 19.13 4.15 42.46
CA PRO A 403 18.14 3.67 43.43
C PRO A 403 18.79 2.84 44.55
N VAL A 404 18.36 3.05 45.81
CA VAL A 404 18.90 2.34 46.99
C VAL A 404 18.74 0.83 46.86
N GLU A 405 17.60 0.36 46.34
CA GLU A 405 17.35 -1.06 46.11
C GLU A 405 18.34 -1.67 45.10
N ALA A 406 18.55 -0.99 43.96
CA ALA A 406 19.54 -1.41 42.97
C ALA A 406 20.96 -1.44 43.58
N SER A 407 21.29 -0.46 44.43
CA SER A 407 22.60 -0.38 45.09
C SER A 407 22.82 -1.53 46.06
N ARG A 408 21.83 -1.86 46.91
CA ARG A 408 21.92 -3.00 47.85
C ARG A 408 22.05 -4.34 47.12
N ASN A 409 21.42 -4.46 45.96
CA ASN A 409 21.38 -5.69 45.18
C ASN A 409 22.45 -5.73 44.08
N ASN A 410 23.40 -4.78 44.04
CA ASN A 410 24.42 -4.66 43.00
C ASN A 410 23.87 -4.73 41.56
N THR A 411 22.65 -4.23 41.36
CA THR A 411 21.94 -4.31 40.08
C THR A 411 22.47 -3.26 39.11
N THR A 412 23.22 -3.69 38.10
CA THR A 412 23.77 -2.81 37.05
C THR A 412 23.17 -3.15 35.69
N GLY A 413 23.33 -2.24 34.73
CA GLY A 413 22.98 -2.53 33.35
C GLY A 413 22.43 -1.32 32.60
N LYS A 414 21.94 -1.60 31.40
CA LYS A 414 21.45 -0.61 30.45
C LYS A 414 19.93 -0.66 30.42
N VAL A 415 19.29 0.48 30.65
CA VAL A 415 17.86 0.66 30.43
C VAL A 415 17.67 1.45 29.15
N ALA A 416 16.91 0.93 28.19
CA ALA A 416 16.55 1.66 26.98
C ALA A 416 15.06 1.99 27.00
N ILE A 417 14.73 3.27 26.86
CA ILE A 417 13.35 3.75 26.85
C ILE A 417 13.07 4.41 25.51
N SER A 418 12.05 3.93 24.82
CA SER A 418 11.48 4.63 23.66
C SER A 418 10.37 5.58 24.09
N TYR A 419 10.25 6.70 23.40
CA TYR A 419 9.20 7.70 23.61
C TYR A 419 8.98 8.49 22.31
N VAL A 420 7.81 9.09 22.16
CA VAL A 420 7.48 9.96 21.03
C VAL A 420 7.81 11.39 21.41
N VAL A 421 8.69 12.04 20.64
CA VAL A 421 8.88 13.49 20.67
C VAL A 421 7.79 14.12 19.82
N ASN A 422 6.96 14.93 20.44
CA ASN A 422 5.87 15.66 19.80
C ASN A 422 6.40 16.90 19.06
N GLU A 423 5.53 17.49 18.24
CA GLU A 423 5.82 18.68 17.41
C GLU A 423 6.18 19.93 18.23
N ASP A 424 5.82 19.96 19.51
CA ASP A 424 6.15 21.02 20.47
C ASP A 424 7.38 20.69 21.33
N GLY A 425 8.04 19.56 21.09
CA GLY A 425 9.19 19.09 21.87
C GLY A 425 8.83 18.37 23.18
N THR A 426 7.55 18.18 23.50
CA THR A 426 7.11 17.37 24.64
C THR A 426 7.20 15.87 24.34
N PHE A 427 7.18 15.04 25.36
CA PHE A 427 7.29 13.58 25.22
C PHE A 427 5.97 12.87 25.54
N SER A 428 5.70 11.77 24.84
CA SER A 428 4.55 10.88 25.08
C SER A 428 4.87 9.42 24.73
N ASP A 429 3.94 8.49 25.01
CA ASP A 429 4.03 7.05 24.65
C ASP A 429 5.38 6.39 24.99
N TYR A 430 5.71 6.40 26.28
CA TYR A 430 6.93 5.79 26.83
C TYR A 430 6.85 4.26 26.86
N ARG A 431 7.90 3.59 26.41
CA ARG A 431 8.04 2.12 26.47
C ARG A 431 9.43 1.73 26.91
N ILE A 432 9.52 0.71 27.75
CA ILE A 432 10.78 0.11 28.14
C ILE A 432 11.13 -0.93 27.08
N GLU A 433 12.13 -0.62 26.25
CA GLU A 433 12.61 -1.50 25.19
C GLU A 433 13.67 -2.48 25.71
N GLN A 434 14.44 -2.06 26.71
CA GLN A 434 15.41 -2.90 27.41
C GLN A 434 15.36 -2.59 28.90
N SER A 435 15.22 -3.63 29.71
CA SER A 435 15.21 -3.50 31.17
C SER A 435 16.48 -4.06 31.79
N ALA A 436 16.95 -3.38 32.84
CA ALA A 436 18.02 -3.86 33.73
C ALA A 436 17.53 -4.06 35.18
N GLY A 437 16.21 -4.05 35.40
CA GLY A 437 15.59 -4.14 36.72
C GLY A 437 14.57 -3.02 36.97
N LYS A 438 13.54 -3.31 37.76
CA LYS A 438 12.39 -2.41 37.96
C LYS A 438 12.81 -1.04 38.51
N SER A 439 13.64 -1.01 39.55
CA SER A 439 14.08 0.24 40.18
C SER A 439 14.90 1.13 39.24
N LEU A 440 15.73 0.52 38.37
CA LEU A 440 16.47 1.25 37.33
C LEU A 440 15.55 1.75 36.22
N ASN A 441 14.54 0.96 35.82
CA ASN A 441 13.54 1.39 34.85
C ASN A 441 12.78 2.64 35.33
N ASP A 442 12.32 2.60 36.59
CA ASP A 442 11.55 3.69 37.20
C ASP A 442 12.37 4.99 37.22
N GLU A 443 13.66 4.91 37.56
CA GLU A 443 14.56 6.05 37.58
C GLU A 443 14.87 6.59 36.18
N ALA A 444 15.19 5.70 35.22
CA ALA A 444 15.42 6.08 33.83
C ALA A 444 14.19 6.81 33.25
N LEU A 445 12.99 6.28 33.51
CA LEU A 445 11.73 6.88 33.05
C LEU A 445 11.51 8.27 33.69
N ARG A 446 11.79 8.43 34.98
CA ARG A 446 11.68 9.71 35.68
C ARG A 446 12.57 10.77 35.06
N VAL A 447 13.84 10.46 34.82
CA VAL A 447 14.80 11.42 34.25
C VAL A 447 14.45 11.79 32.81
N ILE A 448 14.00 10.83 31.99
CA ILE A 448 13.53 11.11 30.63
C ILE A 448 12.31 12.04 30.66
N LYS A 449 11.35 11.82 31.56
CA LYS A 449 10.21 12.72 31.72
C LYS A 449 10.63 14.15 32.09
N LEU A 450 11.69 14.33 32.87
CA LEU A 450 12.22 15.66 33.21
C LEU A 450 12.82 16.41 32.01
N MET A 451 13.17 15.72 30.93
CA MET A 451 13.67 16.35 29.70
C MET A 451 12.56 16.74 28.72
N SER A 452 11.31 16.38 28.99
CA SER A 452 10.17 16.74 28.13
C SER A 452 10.08 18.26 27.98
N GLY A 453 9.95 18.74 26.74
CA GLY A 453 9.94 20.17 26.39
C GLY A 453 11.31 20.82 26.22
N LYS A 454 12.41 20.08 26.49
CA LYS A 454 13.80 20.53 26.24
C LYS A 454 14.37 20.06 24.90
N TRP A 455 13.52 19.51 24.05
CA TRP A 455 13.88 18.96 22.75
C TRP A 455 13.26 19.80 21.64
N LEU A 456 13.98 19.92 20.54
CA LEU A 456 13.43 20.33 19.26
C LEU A 456 12.81 19.09 18.61
N PRO A 457 11.62 19.23 18.01
CA PRO A 457 10.94 18.12 17.33
C PRO A 457 11.77 17.61 16.15
N GLY A 458 11.41 16.44 15.64
CA GLY A 458 11.86 16.03 14.32
C GLY A 458 11.31 16.99 13.28
N MET A 459 12.05 17.24 12.20
CA MET A 459 11.64 18.14 11.12
C MET A 459 11.63 17.40 9.79
N HIS A 460 10.58 17.54 8.99
CA HIS A 460 10.52 17.00 7.64
C HIS A 460 9.89 18.03 6.70
N LYS A 461 10.60 18.39 5.63
CA LYS A 461 10.20 19.46 4.70
C LYS A 461 9.77 20.74 5.42
N GLY A 462 10.53 21.19 6.42
CA GLY A 462 10.20 22.40 7.20
C GLY A 462 9.04 22.25 8.18
N MET A 463 8.38 21.10 8.27
CA MET A 463 7.31 20.82 9.23
C MET A 463 7.85 20.07 10.45
N ALA A 464 7.41 20.46 11.65
CA ALA A 464 7.61 19.65 12.84
C ALA A 464 6.80 18.35 12.70
N ILE A 465 7.43 17.21 13.03
CA ILE A 465 6.80 15.88 12.97
C ILE A 465 6.98 15.15 14.29
N LYS A 466 5.99 14.30 14.62
CA LYS A 466 6.11 13.36 15.72
C LYS A 466 7.07 12.24 15.35
N GLN A 467 8.06 11.97 16.19
CA GLN A 467 9.02 10.91 15.93
C GLN A 467 9.33 10.11 17.21
N ARG A 468 9.34 8.78 17.09
CA ARG A 468 9.79 7.90 18.17
C ARG A 468 11.31 7.93 18.25
N PHE A 469 11.81 8.14 19.45
CA PHE A 469 13.23 8.15 19.77
C PHE A 469 13.50 7.17 20.92
N THR A 470 14.61 6.43 20.86
CA THR A 470 15.01 5.49 21.91
C THR A 470 16.30 5.96 22.55
N MET A 471 16.25 6.20 23.86
CA MET A 471 17.40 6.63 24.62
C MET A 471 17.89 5.53 25.57
N PRO A 472 19.15 5.11 25.45
CA PRO A 472 19.78 4.24 26.43
C PRO A 472 20.38 5.02 27.60
N ILE A 473 20.17 4.54 28.83
CA ILE A 473 20.80 5.03 30.06
C ILE A 473 21.54 3.87 30.72
N GLY A 474 22.84 4.04 30.94
CA GLY A 474 23.69 3.07 31.64
C GLY A 474 23.76 3.35 33.14
N PHE A 475 23.54 2.34 33.96
CA PHE A 475 23.67 2.39 35.41
C PHE A 475 24.81 1.48 35.86
N ASN A 476 25.87 2.09 36.41
CA ASN A 476 27.03 1.38 36.94
C ASN A 476 27.21 1.76 38.43
N THR A 477 27.68 0.82 39.23
CA THR A 477 27.97 1.02 40.67
C THR A 477 29.31 1.68 40.93
N GLU A 478 30.20 1.74 39.93
CA GLU A 478 31.42 2.55 39.99
C GLU A 478 31.09 3.98 39.59
N SER A 479 31.59 4.93 40.38
CA SER A 479 31.38 6.37 40.27
C SER A 479 31.98 7.00 39.00
N THR A 480 31.54 6.55 37.83
CA THR A 480 31.78 7.17 36.53
C THR A 480 30.70 6.75 35.53
N VAL A 481 29.71 7.62 35.30
CA VAL A 481 28.74 7.46 34.20
C VAL A 481 29.51 7.53 32.88
N SER A 482 29.67 6.41 32.18
CA SER A 482 30.18 6.40 30.81
C SER A 482 29.03 6.11 29.84
N VAL A 483 28.72 7.09 28.99
CA VAL A 483 27.76 6.95 27.88
C VAL A 483 28.57 6.80 26.60
N ARG A 484 28.48 5.65 25.93
CA ARG A 484 29.11 5.41 24.63
C ARG A 484 28.12 5.71 23.49
N THR A 485 28.60 6.48 22.52
CA THR A 485 27.90 6.83 21.27
C THR A 485 27.78 5.61 20.35
N PHE A 486 26.63 5.44 19.71
CA PHE A 486 26.51 4.65 18.48
C PHE A 486 25.94 5.56 17.39
N SER A 487 26.74 5.80 16.35
CA SER A 487 26.25 6.30 15.06
C SER A 487 25.91 5.10 14.19
N ARG A 488 24.66 5.03 13.71
CA ARG A 488 24.34 4.51 12.38
C ARG A 488 23.22 5.34 11.80
#